data_AF-A0AAW4T3A9-F1
#
_entry.id   AF-A0AAW4T3A9-F1
#
_cell.length_a   1.000
_cell.length_b   1.000
_cell.length_c   1.000
_cell.angle_alpha   90.00
_cell.angle_beta   90.00
_cell.angle_gamma   90.00
#
_symmetry.space_group_name_H-M   'P 1'
#
loop_
_entity.id
_entity.type
_entity.pdbx_description
1 polymer ?
#
loop_
_entity_poly.entity_id
_entity_poly.type
_entity_poly.pdbx_seq_one_letter_code
_entity_poly.pdbx_strand_id
1 'polypeptide(L)' 'MNWKVQYLMGECDTLGKEMTQLTEDKFVVRTGSVNTQTGKLVVAGYYDTNNNNKYDKTDKDEILIYDLKTLKLASRI' A
#
# COMPACT_ATOMS: atom_id res chain seq x y z
N MET A 1 16.74 -13.27 3.91
CA MET A 1 16.33 -12.17 3.03
C MET A 1 14.84 -11.93 3.25
N ASN A 2 14.46 -10.81 3.85
CA ASN A 2 13.06 -10.45 4.09
C ASN A 2 12.62 -9.56 2.93
N TRP A 3 11.69 -10.02 2.09
CA TRP A 3 11.25 -9.27 0.91
C TRP A 3 10.15 -8.31 1.37
N LYS A 4 10.39 -6.99 1.31
CA LYS A 4 9.33 -5.99 1.52
C LYS A 4 8.36 -6.08 0.35
N VAL A 5 7.10 -6.37 0.62
CA VAL A 5 6.02 -6.30 -0.38
C VAL A 5 5.52 -4.86 -0.42
N GLN A 6 5.66 -4.22 -1.57
CA GLN A 6 5.04 -2.92 -1.86
C GLN A 6 3.88 -3.14 -2.83
N TYR A 7 2.77 -2.43 -2.64
CA TYR A 7 1.69 -2.43 -3.64
C TYR A 7 2.03 -1.44 -4.76
N LEU A 8 2.15 -1.98 -5.97
CA LEU A 8 2.35 -1.23 -7.21
C LEU A 8 1.07 -1.36 -8.04
N MET A 9 0.52 -0.22 -8.46
CA MET A 9 -0.57 -0.21 -9.43
C MET A 9 0.00 0.13 -10.80
N GLY A 10 -0.24 -0.74 -11.77
CA GLY A 10 0.15 -0.53 -13.15
C GLY A 10 -1.00 0.04 -13.98
N GLU A 11 -0.76 1.16 -14.65
CA GLU A 11 -1.54 1.50 -15.83
C GLU A 11 -0.92 0.75 -17.01
N CYS A 12 -1.72 -0.04 -17.73
CA CYS A 12 -1.27 -0.76 -18.91
C CYS A 12 -1.80 -0.02 -20.14
N ASP A 13 -0.97 0.82 -20.75
CA ASP A 13 -1.24 1.35 -22.08
C ASP A 13 -0.47 0.55 -23.15
N THR A 14 -0.65 0.90 -24.42
CA THR A 14 -0.01 0.22 -25.56
C THR A 14 1.51 0.44 -25.65
N LEU A 15 2.10 1.29 -24.82
CA LEU A 15 3.52 1.70 -24.85
C LEU A 15 4.34 1.16 -23.67
N GLY A 16 3.70 0.73 -22.58
CA GLY A 16 4.37 0.09 -21.45
C GLY A 16 3.51 -0.01 -20.19
N LYS A 17 4.00 -0.73 -19.18
CA LYS A 17 3.41 -0.71 -17.83
C LYS A 17 4.07 0.40 -17.02
N GLU A 18 3.45 1.56 -16.91
CA GLU A 18 3.84 2.54 -15.90
C GLU A 18 3.31 2.08 -14.54
N MET A 19 4.20 1.84 -13.58
CA MET A 19 3.83 1.43 -12.22
C MET A 19 3.96 2.59 -11.26
N THR A 20 2.88 2.91 -10.56
CA THR A 20 2.88 3.88 -9.47
C THR A 20 2.92 3.16 -8.12
N GLN A 21 3.90 3.54 -7.29
CA GLN A 21 3.97 3.11 -5.90
C GLN A 21 2.95 3.91 -5.06
N LEU A 22 2.07 3.21 -4.34
CA LEU A 22 1.03 3.85 -3.54
C LEU A 22 1.44 4.08 -2.08
N THR A 23 2.18 3.14 -1.49
CA THR A 23 2.54 3.14 -0.07
C THR A 23 3.94 3.69 0.15
N GLU A 24 4.13 4.41 1.25
CA GLU A 24 5.46 4.88 1.67
C GLU A 24 6.43 3.70 1.93
N ASP A 25 7.73 3.90 1.76
CA ASP A 25 8.75 2.83 1.91
C ASP A 25 8.83 2.18 3.30
N LYS A 26 8.39 2.92 4.32
CA LYS A 26 8.35 2.47 5.72
C LYS A 26 7.07 1.71 6.06
N PHE A 27 6.06 1.78 5.20
CA PHE A 27 4.81 1.07 5.40
C PHE A 27 4.98 -0.37 4.90
N VAL A 28 4.91 -1.32 5.83
CA VAL A 28 4.98 -2.74 5.52
C VAL A 28 3.57 -3.26 5.34
N VAL A 29 3.24 -3.67 4.12
CA VAL A 29 1.91 -4.16 3.80
C VAL A 29 1.73 -5.60 4.29
N ARG A 30 0.62 -5.86 4.99
CA ARG A 30 0.21 -7.21 5.41
C ARG A 30 -0.87 -7.79 4.52
N THR A 31 -1.85 -6.99 4.13
CA THR A 31 -2.98 -7.43 3.30
C THR A 31 -3.58 -6.26 2.54
N GLY A 32 -4.30 -6.57 1.46
CA GLY A 32 -5.04 -5.59 0.69
C GLY A 32 -6.27 -6.18 0.02
N SER A 33 -7.29 -5.37 -0.20
CA SER A 33 -8.51 -5.76 -0.90
C SER A 33 -9.03 -4.63 -1.79
N VAL A 34 -9.57 -5.00 -2.95
CA VAL A 34 -10.19 -4.06 -3.89
C VAL A 34 -11.70 -4.13 -3.73
N ASN A 35 -12.31 -2.98 -3.47
CA ASN A 35 -13.76 -2.80 -3.63
C ASN A 35 -14.04 -2.28 -5.04
N THR A 36 -14.53 -3.17 -5.91
CA THR A 36 -14.82 -2.88 -7.32
C THR A 36 -16.06 -2.00 -7.50
N GLN A 37 -16.98 -1.99 -6.54
CA GLN A 37 -18.18 -1.15 -6.60
C GLN A 37 -17.84 0.32 -6.35
N THR A 38 -16.93 0.58 -5.40
CA THR A 38 -16.55 1.95 -5.02
C THR A 38 -15.25 2.43 -5.69
N GLY A 39 -14.55 1.54 -6.40
CA GLY A 39 -13.24 1.84 -6.98
C GLY A 39 -12.18 2.19 -5.93
N LYS A 40 -12.19 1.47 -4.79
CA LYS A 40 -11.25 1.73 -3.68
C LYS A 40 -10.33 0.54 -3.46
N LEU A 41 -9.07 0.82 -3.15
CA LEU A 41 -8.12 -0.16 -2.63
C LEU A 41 -7.94 0.10 -1.14
N VAL A 42 -8.22 -0.91 -0.32
CA VAL A 42 -7.99 -0.88 1.12
C VAL A 42 -6.72 -1.69 1.39
N VAL A 43 -5.72 -1.07 1.98
CA VAL A 43 -4.43 -1.68 2.32
C VAL A 43 -4.26 -1.61 3.84
N ALA A 44 -4.01 -2.75 4.48
CA ALA A 44 -3.70 -2.82 5.90
C ALA A 44 -2.26 -3.27 6.09
N GLY A 45 -1.57 -2.62 7.02
CA GLY A 45 -0.16 -2.83 7.27
C GLY A 45 0.27 -2.08 8.51
N TYR A 46 1.57 -1.88 8.65
CA TYR A 46 2.13 -1.17 9.78
C TYR A 46 3.34 -0.33 9.39
N TYR A 47 3.60 0.75 10.14
CA TYR A 47 4.83 1.51 10.02
C TYR A 47 5.92 0.88 10.86
N ASP A 48 6.98 0.43 10.21
CA ASP A 48 8.20 -0.02 10.88
C ASP A 48 8.91 1.22 11.47
N THR A 49 8.81 1.36 12.79
CA THR A 49 9.25 2.56 13.52
C THR A 49 10.76 2.57 13.78
N ASN A 50 11.39 1.40 13.83
CA ASN A 50 12.80 1.23 14.15
C ASN A 50 13.64 0.68 12.98
N ASN A 51 13.02 0.57 11.80
CA ASN A 51 13.59 0.10 10.54
C ASN A 51 14.24 -1.30 10.63
N ASN A 52 13.78 -2.16 11.55
CA ASN A 52 14.35 -3.49 11.73
C ASN A 52 13.70 -4.57 10.85
N ASN A 53 12.69 -4.20 10.04
CA ASN A 53 11.88 -5.05 9.19
C ASN A 53 11.19 -6.21 9.93
N LYS A 54 10.92 -6.04 11.22
CA LYS A 54 10.12 -6.94 12.05
C LYS A 54 8.83 -6.21 12.44
N TYR A 55 7.92 -6.95 13.05
CA TYR A 55 6.73 -6.39 13.63
C TYR A 55 6.93 -6.33 15.13
N ASP A 56 7.03 -5.12 15.64
CA ASP A 56 7.44 -4.82 17.00
C ASP A 56 6.28 -4.19 17.77
N LYS A 57 6.30 -4.27 19.11
CA LYS A 57 5.24 -3.67 19.95
C LYS A 57 5.09 -2.15 19.78
N THR A 58 6.08 -1.49 19.18
CA THR A 58 6.10 -0.05 18.93
C THR A 58 5.58 0.31 17.55
N ASP A 59 5.42 -0.67 16.67
CA ASP A 59 4.91 -0.44 15.33
C ASP A 59 3.41 -0.12 15.38
N LYS A 60 3.01 0.74 14.45
CA LYS A 60 1.63 1.24 14.39
C LYS A 60 0.93 0.60 13.22
N ASP A 61 -0.08 -0.20 13.53
CA ASP A 61 -1.02 -0.68 12.53
C ASP A 61 -1.79 0.50 11.93
N GLU A 62 -1.98 0.46 10.62
CA GLU A 62 -2.73 1.48 9.91
C GLU A 62 -3.44 0.89 8.69
N ILE A 63 -4.60 1.45 8.38
CA ILE A 63 -5.36 1.12 7.16
C ILE A 63 -5.35 2.33 6.23
N LEU A 64 -4.80 2.14 5.04
CA LEU A 64 -4.72 3.12 3.99
C LEU A 64 -5.78 2.82 2.93
N ILE A 65 -6.63 3.80 2.61
CA ILE A 65 -7.67 3.67 1.58
C ILE A 65 -7.30 4.57 0.41
N TYR A 66 -7.09 3.96 -0.76
CA TYR A 66 -6.75 4.64 -1.99
C TYR A 66 -7.94 4.68 -2.96
N ASP A 67 -8.04 5.77 -3.70
CA ASP A 67 -8.92 5.88 -4.85
C ASP A 67 -8.22 5.30 -6.10
N LEU A 68 -8.82 4.29 -6.73
CA LEU A 68 -8.18 3.59 -7.85
C LEU A 68 -8.18 4.37 -9.17
N LYS A 69 -9.02 5.40 -9.30
CA LYS A 69 -9.07 6.24 -10.51
C LYS A 69 -7.97 7.30 -10.50
N THR A 70 -7.67 7.83 -9.32
CA THR A 70 -6.70 8.91 -9.15
C THR A 70 -5.37 8.44 -8.57
N LEU A 71 -5.32 7.21 -8.05
CA LEU A 71 -4.19 6.62 -7.33
C LEU A 71 -3.75 7.44 -6.10
N LYS A 72 -4.65 8.24 -5.53
CA LYS A 72 -4.40 9.09 -4.35
C LYS A 72 -4.96 8.46 -3.09
N LEU A 73 -4.29 8.73 -1.96
CA LEU A 73 -4.78 8.37 -0.64
C LEU A 73 -6.05 9.16 -0.33
N ALA A 74 -7.15 8.45 -0.11
CA ALA A 74 -8.45 9.02 0.22
C ALA A 74 -8.68 9.09 1.74
N SER A 75 -8.17 8.12 2.50
CA SER A 75 -8.30 8.09 3.96
C SER A 75 -7.21 7.26 4.63
N ARG A 76 -6.95 7.58 5.89
CA ARG A 76 -6.05 6.89 6.80
C ARG A 76 -6.79 6.62 8.12
N ILE A 77 -6.74 5.38 8.60
CA ILE A 77 -7.43 4.90 9.80
C ILE A 77 -6.43 4.21 10.71
#